data_AF-A0A7C4S870-F1
#
_entry.id   AF-A0A7C4S870-F1
#
_cell.length_a   1.000
_cell.length_b   1.000
_cell.length_c   1.000
_cell.angle_alpha   90.00
_cell.angle_beta   90.00
_cell.angle_gamma   90.00
#
_symmetry.space_group_name_H-M   'P 1'
#
loop_
_entity.id
_entity.type
_entity.pdbx_description
1 polymer ?
#
loop_
_entity_poly.entity_id
_entity_poly.type
_entity_poly.pdbx_seq_one_letter_code
_entity_poly.pdbx_strand_id
1 'polypeptide(L)'
;MLNDGARIYATSMTFRIADILLRDFLKLAGYYLPYEALEVEEMVRKGVNVIYGETIRVKDAEISFIDAGHIPGSFQVLINADKTLLYTGDFTTIKTRLLRGAELGPKDIDAVIVESTYALEDHPERKNLEREFITRVKEVVDNGGRVLIPAFSVARSQEVMCILEAYNFREPVYLDGMSIKVLDIYLEMSDYIDGRQLLYQAAKHINRVTSSRKRRQALSEPSVIISPAGMLKGGPAVIYAGELA
;
A
#
# COMPACT_ATOMS: atom_id res chain seq x y z
N MET A 1 -21.91 14.74 -10.79
CA MET A 1 -22.88 13.63 -10.93
C MET A 1 -22.29 12.58 -11.86
N LEU A 2 -22.08 11.35 -11.36
CA LEU A 2 -21.80 10.19 -12.21
C LEU A 2 -23.04 9.90 -13.07
N ASN A 3 -23.13 10.53 -14.24
CA ASN A 3 -24.20 10.27 -15.20
C ASN A 3 -23.86 9.04 -16.08
N ASP A 4 -24.92 8.33 -16.49
CA ASP A 4 -24.99 7.31 -17.55
C ASP A 4 -24.22 6.00 -17.35
N GLY A 5 -24.75 5.11 -16.50
CA GLY A 5 -24.58 3.64 -16.63
C GLY A 5 -23.19 3.03 -16.45
N ALA A 6 -22.13 3.83 -16.30
CA ALA A 6 -20.78 3.35 -16.10
C ALA A 6 -20.64 2.66 -14.73
N ARG A 7 -20.09 1.44 -14.74
CA ARG A 7 -19.82 0.64 -13.54
C ARG A 7 -18.34 0.69 -13.22
N ILE A 8 -18.01 0.83 -11.95
CA ILE A 8 -16.64 0.78 -11.44
C ILE A 8 -16.44 -0.60 -10.83
N TYR A 9 -15.45 -1.33 -11.32
CA TYR A 9 -15.10 -2.67 -10.83
C TYR A 9 -13.80 -2.60 -10.05
N ALA A 10 -13.80 -3.06 -8.80
CA ALA A 10 -12.61 -3.16 -7.98
C ALA A 10 -12.77 -4.23 -6.91
N THR A 11 -11.67 -4.64 -6.28
CA THR A 11 -11.76 -5.49 -5.09
C THR A 11 -12.35 -4.72 -3.92
N SER A 12 -12.92 -5.45 -2.96
CA SER A 12 -13.44 -4.82 -1.73
C SER A 12 -12.34 -4.10 -0.95
N MET A 13 -11.10 -4.61 -0.99
CA MET A 13 -9.93 -3.95 -0.41
C MET A 13 -9.64 -2.62 -1.12
N THR A 14 -9.63 -2.60 -2.46
CA THR A 14 -9.41 -1.38 -3.23
C THR A 14 -10.47 -0.33 -2.95
N PHE A 15 -11.76 -0.68 -2.87
CA PHE A 15 -12.81 0.28 -2.49
C PHE A 15 -12.61 0.83 -1.07
N ARG A 16 -12.25 -0.02 -0.10
CA ARG A 16 -12.03 0.41 1.29
C ARG A 16 -10.83 1.37 1.40
N ILE A 17 -9.76 1.10 0.67
CA ILE A 17 -8.58 1.97 0.61
C ILE A 17 -8.88 3.26 -0.17
N ALA A 18 -9.60 3.19 -1.29
CA ALA A 18 -9.97 4.36 -2.07
C ALA A 18 -10.84 5.34 -1.26
N ASP A 19 -11.82 4.84 -0.50
CA ASP A 19 -12.67 5.68 0.36
C ASP A 19 -11.83 6.52 1.34
N ILE A 20 -10.89 5.89 2.05
CA ILE A 20 -10.07 6.61 3.03
C ILE A 20 -9.11 7.59 2.36
N LEU A 21 -8.52 7.25 1.21
CA LEU A 21 -7.56 8.10 0.51
C LEU A 21 -8.26 9.31 -0.11
N LEU A 22 -9.41 9.11 -0.76
CA LEU A 22 -10.18 10.19 -1.37
C LEU A 22 -10.74 11.15 -0.32
N ARG A 23 -11.21 10.62 0.82
CA ARG A 23 -11.66 11.46 1.95
C ARG A 23 -10.53 12.21 2.64
N ASP A 24 -9.34 11.64 2.70
CA ASP A 24 -8.17 12.37 3.22
C ASP A 24 -7.71 13.44 2.23
N PHE A 25 -7.71 13.13 0.94
CA PHE A 25 -7.42 14.10 -0.10
C PHE A 25 -8.39 15.27 -0.08
N LEU A 26 -9.70 15.05 0.15
CA LEU A 26 -10.70 16.11 0.36
C LEU A 26 -10.40 17.04 1.54
N LYS A 27 -9.67 16.55 2.56
CA LYS A 27 -9.27 17.39 3.71
C LYS A 27 -8.00 18.19 3.44
N LEU A 28 -7.13 17.67 2.56
CA LEU A 28 -5.83 18.25 2.24
C LEU A 28 -5.90 19.23 1.07
N ALA A 29 -6.61 18.84 0.00
CA ALA A 29 -6.95 19.72 -1.10
C ALA A 29 -8.08 20.63 -0.64
N GLY A 30 -7.84 21.95 -0.62
CA GLY A 30 -8.85 22.93 -0.27
C GLY A 30 -10.02 22.99 -1.27
N TYR A 31 -10.61 24.17 -1.47
CA TYR A 31 -11.90 24.36 -2.15
C TYR A 31 -12.00 24.03 -3.65
N TYR A 32 -10.98 23.45 -4.30
CA TYR A 32 -10.93 23.28 -5.76
C TYR A 32 -10.89 21.81 -6.23
N LEU A 33 -11.74 20.96 -5.68
CA LEU A 33 -11.92 19.60 -6.19
C LEU A 33 -13.20 19.46 -7.02
N PRO A 34 -13.18 18.68 -8.11
CA PRO A 34 -14.36 18.45 -8.94
C PRO A 34 -15.34 17.43 -8.33
N TYR A 35 -15.18 17.07 -7.06
CA TYR A 35 -16.01 16.12 -6.31
C TYR A 35 -15.98 16.44 -4.82
N GLU A 36 -17.02 16.01 -4.11
CA GLU A 36 -17.15 16.14 -2.66
C GLU A 36 -17.26 14.76 -1.99
N ALA A 37 -17.49 14.75 -0.67
CA ALA A 37 -17.64 13.51 0.08
C ALA A 37 -18.82 12.65 -0.40
N LEU A 38 -19.87 13.27 -0.94
CA LEU A 38 -21.05 12.58 -1.46
C LEU A 38 -20.72 11.77 -2.72
N GLU A 39 -19.92 12.31 -3.65
CA GLU A 39 -19.47 11.57 -4.83
C GLU A 39 -18.60 10.37 -4.46
N VAL A 40 -17.73 10.50 -3.45
CA VAL A 40 -16.91 9.37 -2.96
C VAL A 40 -17.81 8.27 -2.38
N GLU A 41 -18.80 8.65 -1.57
CA GLU A 41 -19.77 7.71 -1.03
C GLU A 41 -20.58 7.03 -2.15
N GLU A 42 -21.02 7.79 -3.14
CA GLU A 42 -21.76 7.25 -4.28
C GLU A 42 -20.91 6.30 -5.13
N MET A 43 -19.64 6.63 -5.36
CA MET A 43 -18.67 5.78 -6.06
C MET A 43 -18.50 4.43 -5.36
N VAL A 44 -18.30 4.43 -4.04
CA VAL A 44 -18.14 3.20 -3.26
C VAL A 44 -19.44 2.40 -3.24
N ARG A 45 -20.59 3.06 -3.05
CA ARG A 45 -21.91 2.41 -2.98
C ARG A 45 -22.34 1.77 -4.30
N LYS A 46 -22.02 2.40 -5.44
CA LYS A 46 -22.35 1.89 -6.78
C LYS A 46 -21.24 0.99 -7.36
N GLY A 47 -20.10 0.91 -6.70
CA GLY A 47 -18.98 0.04 -7.08
C GLY A 47 -19.40 -1.43 -7.10
N VAL A 48 -18.92 -2.15 -8.11
CA VAL A 48 -19.10 -3.60 -8.23
C VAL A 48 -17.86 -4.28 -7.68
N ASN A 49 -18.03 -5.00 -6.57
CA ASN A 49 -16.95 -5.80 -6.01
C ASN A 49 -16.65 -6.98 -6.94
N VAL A 50 -15.37 -7.15 -7.26
CA VAL A 50 -14.86 -8.30 -8.00
C VAL A 50 -13.79 -9.01 -7.18
N ILE A 51 -13.61 -10.31 -7.43
CA ILE A 51 -12.58 -11.12 -6.76
C ILE A 51 -11.55 -11.63 -7.76
N TYR A 52 -10.37 -12.02 -7.26
CA TYR A 52 -9.33 -12.61 -8.09
C TYR A 52 -9.84 -13.91 -8.74
N GLY A 53 -9.50 -14.10 -10.01
CA GLY A 53 -9.95 -15.23 -10.84
C GLY A 53 -11.39 -15.12 -11.36
N GLU A 54 -12.16 -14.12 -10.91
CA GLU A 54 -13.48 -13.86 -11.46
C GLU A 54 -13.38 -13.37 -12.90
N THR A 55 -14.32 -13.82 -13.74
CA THR A 55 -14.52 -13.32 -15.09
C THR A 55 -15.91 -12.74 -15.22
N ILE A 56 -16.00 -11.48 -15.65
CA ILE A 56 -17.25 -10.80 -15.94
C ILE A 56 -17.40 -10.60 -17.44
N ARG A 57 -18.64 -10.45 -17.92
CA ARG A 57 -18.92 -10.10 -19.31
C ARG A 57 -19.41 -8.66 -19.41
N VAL A 58 -18.75 -7.88 -20.26
CA VAL A 58 -19.15 -6.50 -20.59
C VAL A 58 -19.30 -6.43 -22.10
N LYS A 59 -20.56 -6.41 -22.57
CA LYS A 59 -20.91 -6.54 -24.00
C LYS A 59 -20.30 -7.82 -24.60
N ASP A 60 -19.36 -7.66 -25.54
CA ASP A 60 -18.72 -8.74 -26.27
C ASP A 60 -17.34 -9.12 -25.70
N ALA A 61 -16.93 -8.47 -24.60
CA ALA A 61 -15.66 -8.76 -23.92
C ALA A 61 -15.86 -9.55 -22.63
N GLU A 62 -15.00 -10.53 -22.41
CA GLU A 62 -14.79 -11.19 -21.13
C GLU A 62 -13.61 -10.54 -20.41
N ILE A 63 -13.80 -10.14 -19.16
CA ILE A 63 -12.83 -9.41 -18.36
C ILE A 63 -12.52 -10.24 -17.11
N SER A 64 -11.27 -10.67 -16.97
CA SER A 64 -10.78 -11.43 -15.81
C SER A 64 -9.84 -10.60 -14.96
N PHE A 65 -9.91 -10.78 -13.64
CA PHE A 65 -9.10 -10.04 -12.66
C PHE A 65 -8.02 -10.95 -12.06
N ILE A 66 -6.76 -10.60 -12.24
CA ILE A 66 -5.59 -11.42 -11.86
C ILE A 66 -4.79 -10.67 -10.80
N ASP A 67 -4.37 -11.31 -9.71
CA ASP A 67 -3.60 -10.60 -8.66
C ASP A 67 -2.34 -9.93 -9.23
N ALA A 68 -2.18 -8.62 -8.99
CA ALA A 68 -1.00 -7.86 -9.43
C ALA A 68 0.14 -7.89 -8.39
N GLY A 69 -0.13 -8.32 -7.16
CA GLY A 69 0.87 -8.42 -6.10
C GLY A 69 1.52 -7.10 -5.67
N HIS A 70 1.02 -5.94 -6.13
CA HIS A 70 1.61 -4.63 -5.87
C HIS A 70 1.22 -4.06 -4.50
N ILE A 71 -0.09 -3.96 -4.25
CA ILE A 71 -0.67 -3.63 -2.95
C ILE A 71 -1.85 -4.58 -2.66
N PRO A 72 -2.23 -4.82 -1.39
CA PRO A 72 -3.39 -5.64 -1.09
C PRO A 72 -4.63 -5.16 -1.86
N GLY A 73 -5.26 -6.06 -2.64
CA GLY A 73 -6.41 -5.74 -3.48
C GLY A 73 -6.10 -5.30 -4.92
N SER A 74 -4.82 -5.11 -5.29
CA SER A 74 -4.43 -4.75 -6.66
C SER A 74 -4.62 -5.93 -7.62
N PHE A 75 -5.12 -5.66 -8.83
CA PHE A 75 -5.17 -6.65 -9.90
C PHE A 75 -4.70 -6.09 -11.24
N GLN A 76 -4.29 -7.01 -12.09
CA GLN A 76 -4.18 -6.88 -13.53
C GLN A 76 -5.55 -7.21 -14.15
N VAL A 77 -5.82 -6.65 -15.33
CA VAL A 77 -7.08 -6.84 -16.06
C VAL A 77 -6.78 -7.54 -17.39
N LEU A 78 -7.26 -8.77 -17.54
CA LEU A 78 -7.22 -9.51 -18.80
C LEU A 78 -8.54 -9.31 -19.53
N ILE A 79 -8.48 -8.79 -20.75
CA ILE A 79 -9.65 -8.52 -21.60
C ILE A 79 -9.56 -9.45 -22.80
N ASN A 80 -10.57 -10.30 -22.98
CA ASN A 80 -10.72 -11.19 -24.12
C ASN A 80 -11.94 -10.76 -24.95
N ALA A 81 -11.70 -10.31 -26.18
CA ALA A 81 -12.72 -9.95 -27.16
C ALA A 81 -12.36 -10.57 -28.53
N ASP A 82 -12.27 -9.75 -29.59
CA ASP A 82 -11.65 -10.14 -30.86
C ASP A 82 -10.13 -10.35 -30.73
N LYS A 83 -9.53 -9.66 -29.75
CA LYS A 83 -8.13 -9.72 -29.34
C LYS A 83 -8.01 -9.85 -27.83
N THR A 84 -6.87 -10.38 -27.37
CA THR A 84 -6.56 -10.50 -25.95
C THR A 84 -5.59 -9.40 -25.52
N LEU A 85 -6.01 -8.59 -24.54
CA LEU A 85 -5.24 -7.50 -23.96
C LEU A 85 -5.03 -7.74 -22.47
N LEU A 86 -3.80 -7.60 -21.98
CA LEU A 86 -3.51 -7.54 -20.55
C LEU A 86 -3.10 -6.12 -20.16
N TYR A 87 -3.83 -5.53 -19.22
CA TYR A 87 -3.43 -4.29 -18.56
C TYR A 87 -2.94 -4.61 -17.15
N THR A 88 -1.65 -4.39 -16.87
CA THR A 88 -1.06 -4.83 -15.61
C THR A 88 -1.39 -3.92 -14.43
N GLY A 89 -1.61 -2.63 -14.69
CA GLY A 89 -1.43 -1.61 -13.65
C GLY A 89 -0.01 -1.68 -13.07
N ASP A 90 0.16 -1.18 -11.84
CA ASP A 90 1.39 -1.40 -11.09
C ASP A 90 1.40 -2.85 -10.58
N PHE A 91 2.50 -3.57 -10.77
CA PHE A 91 2.60 -4.98 -10.42
C PHE A 91 4.00 -5.33 -9.89
N THR A 92 4.11 -6.45 -9.18
CA THR A 92 5.43 -7.03 -8.90
C THR A 92 5.34 -8.53 -8.84
N THR A 93 6.22 -9.23 -9.56
CA THR A 93 6.32 -10.70 -9.51
C THR A 93 7.11 -11.19 -8.29
N ILE A 94 7.74 -10.27 -7.54
CA ILE A 94 8.57 -10.61 -6.40
C ILE A 94 7.72 -10.74 -5.14
N LYS A 95 7.81 -11.89 -4.48
CA LYS A 95 7.20 -12.09 -3.17
C LYS A 95 7.75 -11.07 -2.16
N THR A 96 6.82 -10.39 -1.48
CA THR A 96 7.10 -9.46 -0.39
C THR A 96 6.70 -10.09 0.96
N ARG A 97 6.87 -9.37 2.06
CA ARG A 97 6.41 -9.83 3.38
C ARG A 97 4.90 -9.78 3.50
N LEU A 98 4.22 -8.86 2.80
CA LEU A 98 2.76 -8.78 2.76
C LEU A 98 2.11 -9.67 1.70
N LEU A 99 2.70 -9.75 0.50
CA LEU A 99 2.05 -10.29 -0.70
C LEU A 99 2.90 -11.36 -1.38
N ARG A 100 2.24 -12.31 -2.04
CA ARG A 100 2.89 -13.42 -2.75
C ARG A 100 3.58 -13.03 -4.06
N GLY A 101 3.30 -11.82 -4.58
CA GLY A 101 3.67 -11.39 -5.92
C GLY A 101 2.54 -11.62 -6.92
N ALA A 102 2.68 -11.07 -8.12
CA ALA A 102 1.70 -11.14 -9.18
C ALA A 102 1.49 -12.57 -9.66
N GLU A 103 0.25 -12.95 -9.91
CA GLU A 103 -0.06 -14.15 -10.67
C GLU A 103 0.21 -13.86 -12.16
N LEU A 104 0.90 -14.78 -12.82
CA LEU A 104 1.22 -14.62 -14.24
C LEU A 104 -0.04 -14.88 -15.07
N GLY A 105 -0.36 -13.96 -15.96
CA GLY A 105 -1.44 -14.12 -16.93
C GLY A 105 -1.15 -15.23 -17.96
N PRO A 106 -2.10 -15.48 -18.88
CA PRO A 106 -1.91 -16.44 -19.97
C PRO A 106 -0.74 -16.06 -20.88
N LYS A 107 -0.17 -17.03 -21.59
CA LYS A 107 0.98 -16.80 -22.49
C LYS A 107 0.58 -16.23 -23.86
N ASP A 108 -0.64 -16.53 -24.31
CA ASP A 108 -1.14 -16.15 -25.62
C ASP A 108 -1.94 -14.84 -25.50
N ILE A 109 -1.23 -13.71 -25.52
CA ILE A 109 -1.80 -12.36 -25.38
C ILE A 109 -1.38 -11.54 -26.61
N ASP A 110 -2.33 -10.90 -27.31
CA ASP A 110 -2.02 -10.08 -28.49
C ASP A 110 -1.33 -8.76 -28.12
N ALA A 111 -1.69 -8.15 -26.99
CA ALA A 111 -1.12 -6.90 -26.51
C ALA A 111 -1.01 -6.82 -24.98
N VAL A 112 0.04 -6.18 -24.49
CA VAL A 112 0.23 -5.89 -23.06
C VAL A 112 0.42 -4.39 -22.87
N ILE A 113 -0.38 -3.78 -22.00
CA ILE A 113 -0.14 -2.43 -21.48
C ILE A 113 0.46 -2.60 -20.09
N VAL A 114 1.73 -2.23 -19.95
CA VAL A 114 2.53 -2.44 -18.75
C VAL A 114 3.11 -1.13 -18.23
N GLU A 115 3.26 -1.03 -16.91
CA GLU A 115 3.99 0.07 -16.27
C GLU A 115 5.50 0.01 -16.60
N SER A 116 6.21 1.11 -16.34
CA SER A 116 7.65 1.24 -16.65
C SER A 116 8.43 1.97 -15.55
N THR A 117 7.94 1.93 -14.30
CA THR A 117 8.49 2.72 -13.18
C THR A 117 9.99 2.47 -12.98
N TYR A 118 10.43 1.23 -13.19
CA TYR A 118 11.82 0.80 -12.98
C TYR A 118 12.47 0.23 -14.26
N ALA A 119 12.05 0.69 -15.45
CA ALA A 119 12.54 0.14 -16.72
C ALA A 119 14.07 0.24 -16.92
N LEU A 120 14.76 1.11 -16.17
CA LEU A 120 16.21 1.33 -16.26
C LEU A 120 16.96 0.98 -14.97
N GLU A 121 16.28 0.35 -14.00
CA GLU A 121 16.83 0.10 -12.67
C GLU A 121 16.93 -1.40 -12.41
N ASP A 122 18.13 -1.87 -12.08
CA ASP A 122 18.34 -3.23 -11.60
C ASP A 122 18.09 -3.29 -10.09
N HIS A 123 17.20 -4.20 -9.67
CA HIS A 123 16.93 -4.39 -8.25
C HIS A 123 17.82 -5.49 -7.65
N PRO A 124 18.47 -5.23 -6.50
CA PRO A 124 19.18 -6.28 -5.79
C PRO A 124 18.21 -7.34 -5.28
N GLU A 125 18.73 -8.54 -4.99
CA GLU A 125 17.92 -9.58 -4.37
C GLU A 125 17.26 -9.06 -3.09
N ARG A 126 15.94 -9.26 -2.98
CA ARG A 126 15.13 -8.78 -1.86
C ARG A 126 15.73 -9.12 -0.50
N LYS A 127 16.24 -10.35 -0.33
CA LYS A 127 16.81 -10.83 0.93
C LYS A 127 18.11 -10.11 1.31
N ASN A 128 18.89 -9.64 0.33
CA ASN A 128 20.11 -8.88 0.57
C ASN A 128 19.76 -7.44 0.96
N LEU A 129 18.81 -6.83 0.23
CA LEU A 129 18.30 -5.49 0.52
C LEU A 129 17.70 -5.39 1.93
N GLU A 130 16.87 -6.36 2.34
CA GLU A 130 16.29 -6.39 3.68
C GLU A 130 17.36 -6.51 4.78
N ARG A 131 18.39 -7.33 4.56
CA ARG A 131 19.51 -7.47 5.51
C ARG A 131 20.27 -6.17 5.66
N GLU A 132 20.65 -5.55 4.56
CA GLU A 132 21.35 -4.26 4.55
C GLU A 132 20.53 -3.16 5.23
N PHE A 133 19.23 -3.09 4.93
CA PHE A 133 18.31 -2.18 5.59
C PHE A 133 18.29 -2.38 7.10
N ILE A 134 18.09 -3.61 7.58
CA ILE A 134 18.05 -3.91 9.03
C ILE A 134 19.38 -3.61 9.70
N THR A 135 20.50 -3.93 9.07
CA THR A 135 21.83 -3.62 9.60
C THR A 135 21.99 -2.12 9.84
N ARG A 136 21.69 -1.28 8.83
CA ARG A 136 21.78 0.18 8.97
C ARG A 136 20.83 0.73 10.03
N VAL A 137 19.60 0.22 10.08
CA VAL A 137 18.62 0.65 11.08
C VAL A 137 19.12 0.35 12.49
N LYS A 138 19.62 -0.86 12.73
CA LYS A 138 20.19 -1.26 14.03
C LYS A 138 21.39 -0.41 14.40
N GLU A 139 22.34 -0.22 13.48
CA GLU A 139 23.52 0.62 13.72
C GLU A 139 23.14 2.03 14.20
N VAL A 140 22.13 2.66 13.59
CA VAL A 140 21.69 4.00 14.02
C VAL A 140 21.04 3.95 15.41
N VAL A 141 20.13 3.01 15.65
CA VAL A 141 19.37 2.94 16.90
C VAL A 141 20.25 2.51 18.09
N ASP A 142 21.16 1.55 17.89
CA ASP A 142 22.10 1.06 18.91
C ASP A 142 23.09 2.17 19.35
N ASN A 143 23.38 3.11 18.46
CA ASN A 143 24.18 4.31 18.77
C ASN A 143 23.35 5.44 19.40
N GLY A 144 22.12 5.16 19.84
CA GLY A 144 21.23 6.14 20.47
C GLY A 144 20.51 7.07 19.47
N GLY A 145 20.61 6.77 18.18
CA GLY A 145 19.99 7.54 17.11
C GLY A 145 18.52 7.19 16.86
N ARG A 146 17.90 7.95 15.96
CA ARG A 146 16.51 7.77 15.52
C ARG A 146 16.48 7.60 14.02
N VAL A 147 15.71 6.64 13.51
CA VAL A 147 15.55 6.40 12.07
C VAL A 147 14.16 6.84 11.65
N LEU A 148 14.09 7.83 10.77
CA LEU A 148 12.86 8.17 10.06
C LEU A 148 12.78 7.35 8.77
N ILE A 149 11.66 6.64 8.59
CA ILE A 149 11.33 5.93 7.37
C ILE A 149 10.10 6.61 6.74
N PRO A 150 10.30 7.50 5.76
CA PRO A 150 9.21 8.05 5.00
C PRO A 150 8.61 6.95 4.12
N ALA A 151 7.35 6.60 4.35
CA ALA A 151 6.67 5.55 3.61
C ALA A 151 5.23 5.95 3.24
N PHE A 152 4.74 5.45 2.11
CA PHE A 152 3.31 5.57 1.79
C PHE A 152 2.48 4.83 2.83
N SER A 153 1.32 5.42 3.19
CA SER A 153 0.42 4.83 4.18
C SER A 153 -0.16 3.49 3.73
N VAL A 154 -0.26 3.28 2.41
CA VAL A 154 -0.73 2.04 1.77
C VAL A 154 0.45 1.18 1.38
N ALA A 155 0.40 -0.09 1.77
CA ALA A 155 1.39 -1.14 1.57
C ALA A 155 2.79 -0.89 2.17
N ARG A 156 3.52 0.16 1.77
CA ARG A 156 4.95 0.32 2.11
C ARG A 156 5.20 0.45 3.60
N SER A 157 4.36 1.18 4.33
CA SER A 157 4.47 1.30 5.78
C SER A 157 4.33 -0.07 6.48
N GLN A 158 3.35 -0.86 6.05
CA GLN A 158 3.09 -2.18 6.63
C GLN A 158 4.14 -3.21 6.20
N GLU A 159 4.69 -3.09 4.98
CA GLU A 159 5.78 -3.94 4.50
C GLU A 159 7.04 -3.73 5.34
N VAL A 160 7.44 -2.48 5.59
CA VAL A 160 8.57 -2.14 6.46
C VAL A 160 8.35 -2.67 7.88
N MET A 161 7.13 -2.51 8.41
CA MET A 161 6.75 -3.04 9.72
C MET A 161 6.95 -4.57 9.78
N CYS A 162 6.52 -5.29 8.75
CA CYS A 162 6.71 -6.75 8.63
C CYS A 162 8.17 -7.15 8.46
N ILE A 163 8.99 -6.37 7.75
CA ILE A 163 10.43 -6.61 7.62
C ILE A 163 11.10 -6.49 9.00
N LEU A 164 10.83 -5.43 9.75
CA LEU A 164 11.39 -5.25 11.10
C LEU A 164 11.03 -6.44 12.02
N GLU A 165 9.77 -6.88 12.00
CA GLU A 165 9.34 -8.05 12.76
C GLU A 165 10.03 -9.34 12.28
N ALA A 166 10.15 -9.57 10.98
CA ALA A 166 10.76 -10.76 10.41
C ALA A 166 12.25 -10.93 10.77
N TYR A 167 12.95 -9.82 11.05
CA TYR A 167 14.34 -9.81 11.52
C TYR A 167 14.46 -9.64 13.04
N ASN A 168 13.36 -9.79 13.77
CA ASN A 168 13.32 -9.71 15.24
C ASN A 168 13.95 -8.40 15.75
N PHE A 169 13.62 -7.28 15.11
CA PHE A 169 13.93 -5.94 15.61
C PHE A 169 13.00 -5.65 16.80
N ARG A 170 13.55 -5.26 17.96
CA ARG A 170 12.79 -5.19 19.23
C ARG A 170 12.87 -3.83 19.92
N GLU A 171 13.67 -2.93 19.37
CA GLU A 171 13.74 -1.54 19.76
C GLU A 171 12.40 -0.84 19.39
N PRO A 172 12.08 0.30 20.01
CA PRO A 172 10.80 0.96 19.77
C PRO A 172 10.58 1.31 18.29
N VAL A 173 9.51 0.77 17.70
CA VAL A 173 9.03 1.14 16.36
C VAL A 173 7.71 1.89 16.50
N TYR A 174 7.61 3.05 15.85
CA TYR A 174 6.46 3.93 15.84
C TYR A 174 5.82 3.99 14.45
N LEU A 175 4.50 3.93 14.39
CA LEU A 175 3.72 4.11 13.17
C LEU A 175 2.80 5.32 13.33
N ASP A 176 2.93 6.31 12.44
CA ASP A 176 2.16 7.57 12.47
C ASP A 176 1.31 7.75 11.21
N GLY A 177 0.36 8.68 11.28
CA GLY A 177 -0.49 9.10 10.16
C GLY A 177 -1.54 8.06 9.75
N MET A 178 -1.99 8.18 8.51
CA MET A 178 -3.03 7.30 7.95
C MET A 178 -2.61 5.83 7.89
N SER A 179 -1.31 5.55 7.94
CA SER A 179 -0.72 4.22 8.01
C SER A 179 -1.33 3.35 9.11
N ILE A 180 -1.73 3.96 10.24
CA ILE A 180 -2.42 3.27 11.35
C ILE A 180 -3.80 2.76 10.90
N LYS A 181 -4.58 3.61 10.21
CA LYS A 181 -5.91 3.24 9.71
C LYS A 181 -5.82 2.17 8.62
N VAL A 182 -4.83 2.27 7.73
CA VAL A 182 -4.58 1.25 6.72
C VAL A 182 -4.19 -0.08 7.36
N LEU A 183 -3.35 -0.04 8.41
CA LEU A 183 -3.01 -1.25 9.16
C LEU A 183 -4.27 -1.93 9.72
N ASP A 184 -5.21 -1.16 10.29
CA ASP A 184 -6.47 -1.72 10.80
C ASP A 184 -7.29 -2.38 9.69
N ILE A 185 -7.38 -1.76 8.51
CA ILE A 185 -8.06 -2.36 7.34
C ILE A 185 -7.39 -3.67 6.91
N TYR A 186 -6.06 -3.72 6.87
CA TYR A 186 -5.34 -4.94 6.48
C TYR A 186 -5.49 -6.07 7.51
N LEU A 187 -5.61 -5.73 8.80
CA LEU A 187 -5.89 -6.71 9.85
C LEU A 187 -7.34 -7.21 9.77
N GLU A 188 -8.31 -6.34 9.46
CA GLU A 188 -9.72 -6.70 9.26
C GLU A 188 -9.91 -7.57 8.00
N MET A 189 -9.29 -7.19 6.88
CA MET A 189 -9.44 -7.81 5.56
C MET A 189 -8.23 -8.69 5.21
N SER A 190 -7.85 -9.57 6.13
CA SER A 190 -6.60 -10.33 6.04
C SER A 190 -6.52 -11.35 4.90
N ASP A 191 -7.63 -11.64 4.21
CA ASP A 191 -7.67 -12.56 3.06
C ASP A 191 -6.89 -12.02 1.85
N TYR A 192 -6.66 -10.71 1.78
CA TYR A 192 -5.81 -10.07 0.76
C TYR A 192 -4.31 -10.06 1.15
N ILE A 193 -3.94 -10.65 2.30
CA ILE A 193 -2.59 -10.57 2.86
C ILE A 193 -2.01 -12.00 2.95
N ASP A 194 -0.97 -12.28 2.17
CA ASP A 194 -0.23 -13.55 2.25
C ASP A 194 0.48 -13.68 3.62
N GLY A 195 1.13 -12.60 4.05
CA GLY A 195 1.86 -12.50 5.31
C GLY A 195 1.00 -12.22 6.54
N ARG A 196 -0.27 -12.62 6.59
CA ARG A 196 -1.23 -12.21 7.64
C ARG A 196 -0.73 -12.43 9.07
N GLN A 197 -0.05 -13.55 9.33
CA GLN A 197 0.47 -13.86 10.66
C GLN A 197 1.61 -12.91 11.05
N LEU A 198 2.52 -12.62 10.11
CA LEU A 198 3.62 -11.69 10.31
C LEU A 198 3.09 -10.27 10.53
N LEU A 199 2.13 -9.84 9.72
CA LEU A 199 1.45 -8.55 9.89
C LEU A 199 0.83 -8.42 11.29
N TYR A 200 0.15 -9.47 11.75
CA TYR A 200 -0.46 -9.49 13.08
C TYR A 200 0.57 -9.40 14.22
N GLN A 201 1.70 -10.12 14.12
CA GLN A 201 2.77 -10.01 15.13
C GLN A 201 3.40 -8.62 15.11
N ALA A 202 3.72 -8.11 13.93
CA ALA A 202 4.30 -6.80 13.75
C ALA A 202 3.36 -5.70 14.30
N ALA A 203 2.05 -5.83 14.11
CA ALA A 203 1.04 -4.94 14.66
C ALA A 203 0.91 -4.97 16.20
N LYS A 204 1.34 -6.05 16.87
CA LYS A 204 1.37 -6.11 18.34
C LYS A 204 2.54 -5.33 18.93
N HIS A 205 3.67 -5.31 18.23
CA HIS A 205 4.89 -4.66 18.70
C HIS A 205 5.00 -3.19 18.26
N ILE A 206 4.13 -2.73 17.36
CA ILE A 206 4.14 -1.36 16.87
C ILE A 206 3.55 -0.36 17.87
N ASN A 207 4.25 0.75 18.09
CA ASN A 207 3.72 1.90 18.83
C ASN A 207 2.90 2.81 17.91
N ARG A 208 1.57 2.76 18.04
CA ARG A 208 0.68 3.63 17.26
C ARG A 208 0.73 5.07 17.76
N VAL A 209 1.08 6.02 16.89
CA VAL A 209 1.11 7.46 17.21
C VAL A 209 -0.28 8.06 17.03
N THR A 210 -1.05 8.09 18.12
CA THR A 210 -2.42 8.62 18.14
C THR A 210 -2.54 10.03 18.69
N SER A 211 -1.44 10.64 19.15
CA SER A 211 -1.44 11.97 19.77
C SER A 211 -0.09 12.67 19.64
N SER A 212 -0.09 14.00 19.76
CA SER A 212 1.14 14.81 19.78
C SER A 212 2.08 14.44 20.93
N ARG A 213 1.55 13.93 22.05
CA ARG A 213 2.37 13.41 23.15
C ARG A 213 3.14 12.16 22.72
N LYS A 214 2.49 11.21 22.05
CA LYS A 214 3.12 9.99 21.54
C LYS A 214 4.14 10.31 20.44
N ARG A 215 3.86 11.33 19.62
CA ARG A 215 4.82 11.88 18.64
C ARG A 215 6.10 12.43 19.30
N ARG A 216 5.95 13.23 20.37
CA ARG A 216 7.10 13.69 21.16
C ARG A 216 7.85 12.53 21.83
N GLN A 217 7.13 11.50 22.28
CA GLN A 217 7.76 10.30 22.83
C GLN A 217 8.65 9.62 21.78
N ALA A 218 8.16 9.44 20.55
CA ALA A 218 8.94 8.86 19.45
C ALA A 218 10.24 9.64 19.17
N LEU A 219 10.22 10.97 19.35
CA LEU A 219 11.40 11.83 19.17
C LEU A 219 12.36 11.82 20.39
N SER A 220 11.91 11.34 21.55
CA SER A 220 12.65 11.42 22.81
C SER A 220 13.53 10.21 23.13
N GLU A 221 13.39 9.12 22.38
CA GLU A 221 14.14 7.88 22.59
C GLU A 221 14.70 7.31 21.26
N PRO A 222 15.77 6.51 21.32
CA PRO A 222 16.26 5.78 20.15
C PRO A 222 15.15 4.88 19.60
N SER A 223 14.78 5.09 18.34
CA SER A 223 13.59 4.44 17.77
C SER A 223 13.58 4.46 16.24
N VAL A 224 12.67 3.67 15.67
CA VAL A 224 12.31 3.72 14.25
C VAL A 224 10.93 4.36 14.12
N ILE A 225 10.80 5.33 13.22
CA ILE A 225 9.56 6.07 12.99
C ILE A 225 9.13 5.87 11.53
N ILE A 226 8.07 5.09 11.32
CA ILE A 226 7.45 4.88 10.00
C ILE A 226 6.34 5.90 9.83
N SER A 227 6.46 6.78 8.84
CA SER A 227 5.55 7.91 8.70
C SER A 227 5.32 8.36 7.25
N PRO A 228 4.10 8.77 6.88
CA PRO A 228 3.80 9.38 5.59
C PRO A 228 4.07 10.90 5.59
N ALA A 229 4.30 11.56 4.44
CA ALA A 229 4.27 11.00 3.09
C ALA A 229 5.62 10.42 2.64
N GLY A 230 5.57 9.32 1.88
CA GLY A 230 6.77 8.59 1.43
C GLY A 230 7.77 9.40 0.59
N MET A 231 7.35 10.53 0.04
CA MET A 231 8.20 11.44 -0.74
C MET A 231 8.46 12.78 -0.04
N LEU A 232 8.18 12.90 1.27
CA LEU A 232 8.37 14.12 2.07
C LEU A 232 7.71 15.39 1.50
N LYS A 233 6.64 15.24 0.70
CA LYS A 233 5.86 16.37 0.16
C LYS A 233 4.90 16.99 1.18
N GLY A 234 4.73 16.35 2.35
CA GLY A 234 3.82 16.77 3.40
C GLY A 234 3.59 15.66 4.43
N GLY A 235 2.61 15.89 5.32
CA GLY A 235 2.24 14.94 6.37
C GLY A 235 3.24 14.86 7.53
N PRO A 236 3.02 13.95 8.49
CA PRO A 236 3.83 13.87 9.70
C PRO A 236 5.32 13.58 9.47
N ALA A 237 5.70 12.90 8.38
CA ALA A 237 7.10 12.63 8.04
C ALA A 237 7.93 13.92 7.89
N VAL A 238 7.34 15.00 7.38
CA VAL A 238 8.03 16.30 7.27
C VAL A 238 8.30 16.90 8.65
N ILE A 239 7.40 16.69 9.61
CA ILE A 239 7.58 17.15 10.99
C ILE A 239 8.78 16.41 11.62
N TYR A 240 8.82 15.08 11.47
CA TYR A 240 9.96 14.30 11.98
C TYR A 240 11.26 14.67 11.26
N ALA A 241 11.24 14.89 9.95
CA ALA A 241 12.43 15.27 9.20
C ALA A 241 13.02 16.60 9.71
N GLY A 242 12.18 17.60 10.03
CA GLY A 242 12.65 18.87 10.58
C GLY A 242 13.25 18.78 11.98
N GLU A 243 12.83 17.81 12.79
CA GLU A 243 13.33 17.60 14.16
C GLU A 243 14.57 16.67 14.23
N LEU A 244 14.84 15.93 13.14
CA LEU A 244 15.95 14.97 13.04
C LEU A 244 17.09 15.46 12.13
N ALA A 245 16.88 16.56 11.39
CA ALA A 245 17.87 17.19 10.52
C ALA A 245 18.91 18.00 11.30
#